data_AF-A0A8J2W7Z9-F1
#
_entry.id   AF-A0A8J2W7Z9-F1
#
_cell.length_a   1.000
_cell.length_b   1.000
_cell.length_c   1.000
_cell.angle_alpha   90.00
_cell.angle_beta   90.00
_cell.angle_gamma   90.00
#
_symmetry.space_group_name_H-M   'P 1'
#
loop_
_entity.id
_entity.type
_entity.pdbx_description
1 polymer ?
#
loop_
_entity_poly.entity_id
_entity_poly.type
_entity_poly.pdbx_seq_one_letter_code
_entity_poly.pdbx_strand_id
1 'polypeptide(L)'
;MDNETQSDSEEEILVYAEFEDSVNLNKYKFVHVLGMDTKRPVFQLDDTFFTGTYENPLGTYMFFEEDPTIQSPDPLFDRYPAKNLKYLCKTRKLINVEHAYVTPKEEDKGKTRPK
;
A
#
# COMPACT_ATOMS: atom_id res chain seq x y z
N MET A 1 41.47 -8.19 -16.25
CA MET A 1 40.40 -8.91 -15.55
C MET A 1 39.81 -7.89 -14.61
N ASP A 2 38.88 -7.10 -15.14
CA ASP A 2 38.26 -6.01 -14.40
C ASP A 2 37.09 -6.62 -13.65
N ASN A 3 37.28 -6.77 -12.34
CA ASN A 3 36.30 -7.35 -11.44
C ASN A 3 35.28 -6.24 -11.14
N GLU A 4 34.27 -6.11 -12.00
CA GLU A 4 33.12 -5.23 -11.78
C GLU A 4 32.48 -5.63 -10.46
N THR A 5 32.67 -4.80 -9.44
CA THR A 5 31.99 -4.96 -8.16
C THR A 5 30.56 -4.52 -8.39
N GLN A 6 29.72 -5.46 -8.81
CA GLN A 6 28.28 -5.27 -8.92
C GLN A 6 27.77 -4.98 -7.50
N SER A 7 27.52 -3.71 -7.21
CA SER A 7 26.94 -3.28 -5.95
C SER A 7 25.53 -3.84 -5.88
N ASP A 8 25.31 -4.86 -5.03
CA ASP A 8 23.98 -5.35 -4.63
C ASP A 8 23.25 -4.26 -3.85
N SER A 9 22.78 -3.20 -4.53
CA SER A 9 21.98 -2.15 -3.91
C SER A 9 20.52 -2.59 -3.83
N GLU A 10 20.02 -2.75 -2.61
CA GLU A 10 18.59 -2.98 -2.34
C GLU A 10 17.81 -1.67 -2.62
N GLU A 11 16.74 -1.75 -3.43
CA GLU A 11 15.85 -0.62 -3.73
C GLU A 11 14.59 -0.70 -2.86
N GLU A 12 14.34 0.33 -2.06
CA GLU A 12 13.08 0.46 -1.31
C GLU A 12 11.99 1.10 -2.18
N ILE A 13 10.80 0.50 -2.21
CA ILE A 13 9.66 0.98 -3.00
C ILE A 13 8.48 1.27 -2.09
N LEU A 14 7.93 2.49 -2.19
CA LEU A 14 6.69 2.86 -1.52
C LEU A 14 5.48 2.50 -2.39
N VAL A 15 4.52 1.79 -1.82
CA VAL A 15 3.25 1.42 -2.47
C VAL A 15 2.09 2.00 -1.67
N TYR A 16 1.17 2.68 -2.35
CA TYR A 16 -0.08 3.14 -1.76
C TYR A 16 -1.14 2.04 -1.90
N ALA A 17 -1.69 1.57 -0.78
CA ALA A 17 -2.78 0.61 -0.74
C ALA A 17 -4.06 1.36 -0.35
N GLU A 18 -5.02 1.43 -1.27
CA GLU A 18 -6.30 2.12 -1.07
C GLU A 18 -7.38 1.08 -0.74
N PHE A 19 -7.98 1.23 0.45
CA PHE A 19 -9.10 0.41 0.89
C PHE A 19 -10.41 1.16 0.66
N GLU A 20 -11.51 0.45 0.50
CA GLU A 20 -12.85 1.06 0.47
C GLU A 20 -13.13 1.89 1.74
N ASP A 21 -13.86 3.01 1.59
CA ASP A 21 -14.23 3.92 2.68
C ASP A 21 -14.98 3.23 3.84
N SER A 22 -15.61 2.08 3.56
CA SER A 22 -16.33 1.26 4.54
C SER A 22 -15.38 0.58 5.55
N VAL A 23 -14.09 0.45 5.21
CA VAL A 23 -13.09 -0.26 5.99
C VAL A 23 -12.44 0.68 7.01
N ASN A 24 -12.78 0.51 8.29
CA ASN A 24 -12.13 1.24 9.37
C ASN A 24 -10.81 0.56 9.78
N LEU A 25 -9.70 1.00 9.19
CA LEU A 25 -8.36 0.45 9.42
C LEU A 25 -7.89 0.53 10.88
N ASN A 26 -8.38 1.51 11.65
CA ASN A 26 -8.00 1.69 13.07
C ASN A 26 -8.48 0.55 13.98
N LYS A 27 -9.36 -0.33 13.48
CA LYS A 27 -9.84 -1.50 14.23
C LYS A 27 -8.86 -2.66 14.21
N TYR A 28 -7.95 -2.69 13.25
CA TYR A 28 -7.02 -3.80 13.07
C TYR A 28 -5.68 -3.52 13.75
N LYS A 29 -5.04 -4.58 14.25
CA LYS A 29 -3.73 -4.46 14.93
C LYS A 29 -2.58 -5.00 14.10
N PHE A 30 -2.81 -6.09 13.37
CA PHE A 30 -1.79 -6.78 12.59
C PHE A 30 -2.10 -6.70 11.11
N VAL A 31 -1.05 -6.45 10.31
CA VAL A 31 -1.11 -6.37 8.86
C VAL A 31 -0.10 -7.35 8.28
N HIS A 32 -0.57 -8.30 7.49
CA HIS A 32 0.27 -9.20 6.71
C HIS A 32 -0.07 -9.07 5.23
N VAL A 33 0.94 -9.06 4.37
CA VAL A 33 0.75 -9.01 2.92
C VAL A 33 1.47 -10.18 2.27
N LEU A 34 0.75 -10.90 1.42
CA LEU A 34 1.23 -12.11 0.75
C LEU A 34 1.18 -11.92 -0.76
N GLY A 35 2.23 -12.37 -1.45
CA GLY A 35 2.27 -12.39 -2.91
C GLY A 35 2.31 -10.99 -3.54
N MET A 36 3.13 -10.08 -3.00
CA MET A 36 3.32 -8.74 -3.56
C MET A 36 3.84 -8.78 -5.01
N ASP A 37 4.61 -9.81 -5.37
CA ASP A 37 5.11 -10.09 -6.71
C ASP A 37 4.04 -10.68 -7.66
N THR A 38 2.86 -11.02 -7.14
CA THR A 38 1.77 -11.60 -7.92
C THR A 38 0.81 -10.52 -8.43
N LYS A 39 -0.05 -10.86 -9.40
CA LYS A 39 -1.07 -9.92 -9.90
C LYS A 39 -2.14 -9.54 -8.87
N ARG A 40 -2.34 -10.39 -7.85
CA ARG A 40 -3.40 -10.26 -6.85
C ARG A 40 -2.84 -10.53 -5.45
N PRO A 41 -2.11 -9.55 -4.86
CA PRO A 41 -1.63 -9.68 -3.50
C PRO A 41 -2.80 -9.84 -2.52
N VAL A 42 -2.57 -10.59 -1.45
CA VAL A 42 -3.56 -10.78 -0.38
C VAL A 42 -3.13 -9.97 0.82
N PHE A 43 -4.05 -9.16 1.34
CA PHE A 43 -3.87 -8.41 2.58
C PHE A 43 -4.69 -9.09 3.67
N GLN A 44 -4.03 -9.48 4.75
CA GLN A 44 -4.66 -9.99 5.95
C GLN A 44 -4.55 -8.94 7.05
N LEU A 45 -5.70 -8.40 7.46
CA LEU A 45 -5.83 -7.49 8.59
C LEU A 45 -6.48 -8.27 9.74
N ASP A 46 -5.70 -8.64 10.75
CA ASP A 46 -6.08 -9.62 11.78
C ASP A 46 -6.68 -10.91 11.17
N ASP A 47 -7.98 -11.16 11.37
CA ASP A 47 -8.72 -12.33 10.84
C ASP A 47 -9.50 -12.01 9.54
N THR A 48 -9.37 -10.78 9.02
CA THR A 48 -10.08 -10.33 7.82
C THR A 48 -9.16 -10.34 6.60
N PHE A 49 -9.66 -10.85 5.48
CA PHE A 49 -8.89 -10.99 4.25
C PHE A 49 -9.40 -10.05 3.15
N PHE A 50 -8.45 -9.53 2.40
CA PHE A 50 -8.67 -8.64 1.27
C PHE A 50 -7.78 -9.05 0.09
N THR A 51 -8.20 -8.72 -1.11
CA THR A 51 -7.42 -8.93 -2.34
C THR A 51 -7.10 -7.57 -2.96
N GLY A 52 -5.85 -7.41 -3.37
CA GLY A 52 -5.38 -6.21 -4.06
C GLY A 52 -5.39 -6.38 -5.57
N THR A 53 -5.62 -5.28 -6.30
CA THR A 53 -5.40 -5.15 -7.74
C THR A 53 -4.50 -3.96 -8.01
N TYR A 54 -3.41 -4.17 -8.76
CA TYR A 54 -2.49 -3.10 -9.14
C TYR A 54 -3.15 -2.14 -10.14
N GLU A 55 -3.01 -0.85 -9.87
CA GLU A 55 -3.47 0.21 -10.77
C GLU A 55 -2.33 1.13 -11.22
N ASN A 56 -2.51 1.74 -12.38
CA ASN A 56 -1.58 2.71 -12.93
C ASN A 56 -2.23 4.11 -12.94
N PRO A 57 -2.12 4.87 -11.84
CA PRO A 57 -2.79 6.15 -11.71
C PRO A 57 -2.22 7.20 -12.67
N LEU A 58 -3.09 8.10 -13.12
CA LEU A 58 -2.67 9.33 -13.79
C LEU A 58 -2.16 10.32 -12.75
N GLY A 59 -0.88 10.70 -12.85
CA GLY A 59 -0.24 11.61 -11.91
C GLY A 59 0.63 10.90 -10.88
N THR A 60 0.79 11.52 -9.70
CA THR A 60 1.61 11.04 -8.59
C THR A 60 0.94 11.38 -7.27
N TYR A 61 0.79 10.38 -6.40
CA TYR A 61 0.30 10.61 -5.04
C TYR A 61 1.42 11.23 -4.20
N MET A 62 1.09 12.27 -3.44
CA MET A 62 2.02 12.95 -2.53
C MET A 62 1.43 12.93 -1.12
N PHE A 63 2.22 12.53 -0.15
CA PHE A 63 1.83 12.43 1.25
C PHE A 63 2.54 13.54 2.04
N PHE A 64 1.80 14.11 2.98
CA PHE A 64 2.26 15.19 3.84
C PHE A 64 1.88 14.89 5.29
N GLU A 65 2.73 15.32 6.22
CA GLU A 65 2.47 15.27 7.66
C GLU A 65 2.44 16.69 8.24
N GLU A 66 1.79 16.86 9.39
CA GLU A 66 1.73 18.14 10.08
C GLU A 66 3.12 18.51 10.61
N ASP A 67 3.58 19.72 10.32
CA ASP A 67 4.86 20.25 10.78
C ASP A 67 4.63 21.24 11.94
N PRO A 68 4.86 20.82 13.19
CA PRO A 68 4.64 21.68 14.36
C PRO A 68 5.74 22.73 14.54
N THR A 69 6.84 22.65 13.78
CA THR A 69 8.03 23.48 14.00
C THR A 69 7.95 24.83 13.28
N ILE A 70 7.09 24.94 12.28
CA ILE A 70 6.89 26.19 11.55
C ILE A 70 5.99 27.10 12.38
N GLN A 71 6.61 28.03 13.09
CA GLN A 71 5.95 29.13 13.77
C GLN A 71 6.14 30.42 12.97
N SER A 72 5.17 31.33 13.05
CA SER A 72 5.26 32.64 12.40
C SER A 72 6.41 33.46 13.00
N PRO A 73 7.43 33.84 12.23
CA PRO A 73 8.45 34.77 12.71
C PRO A 73 7.87 36.16 13.05
N ASP A 74 6.77 36.57 12.41
CA ASP A 74 6.01 37.77 12.73
C ASP A 74 4.50 37.50 12.84
N PRO A 75 3.97 37.20 14.04
CA PRO A 75 2.55 36.88 14.23
C PRO A 75 1.57 38.01 13.85
N LEU A 76 2.05 39.26 13.71
CA LEU A 76 1.19 40.41 13.42
C LEU A 76 0.93 40.57 11.92
N PHE A 77 1.90 40.18 11.09
CA PHE A 77 1.85 40.35 9.64
C PHE A 77 1.83 39.03 8.87
N ASP A 78 2.33 37.94 9.45
CA ASP A 78 2.34 36.65 8.80
C ASP A 78 0.98 35.98 8.90
N ARG A 79 0.41 35.62 7.74
CA ARG A 79 -0.80 34.81 7.64
C ARG A 79 -0.42 33.37 7.35
N TYR A 80 0.04 32.65 8.37
CA TYR A 80 0.25 31.21 8.23
C TYR A 80 -1.10 30.47 8.21
N PRO A 81 -1.20 29.37 7.44
CA PRO A 81 -2.32 28.46 7.55
C PRO A 81 -2.39 27.87 8.96
N ALA A 82 -3.58 27.45 9.38
CA ALA A 82 -3.81 26.87 10.71
C ALA A 82 -2.97 25.61 10.98
N LYS A 83 -2.55 24.92 9.91
CA LYS A 83 -1.65 23.77 9.94
C LYS A 83 -0.59 23.93 8.87
N ASN A 84 0.66 23.77 9.26
CA ASN A 84 1.77 23.65 8.33
C ASN A 84 1.98 22.19 7.98
N LEU A 85 2.34 21.91 6.73
CA LEU A 85 2.53 20.56 6.22
C LEU A 85 3.94 20.41 5.69
N LYS A 86 4.57 19.28 6.01
CA LYS A 86 5.86 18.87 5.47
C LYS A 86 5.65 17.70 4.52
N TYR A 87 6.34 17.75 3.39
CA TYR A 87 6.36 16.65 2.43
C TYR A 87 7.00 15.41 3.05
N LEU A 88 6.28 14.29 2.99
CA LEU A 88 6.73 13.00 3.51
C LEU A 88 7.31 12.14 2.38
N CYS A 89 6.49 11.83 1.38
CA CYS A 89 6.86 10.93 0.29
C CYS A 89 5.90 11.04 -0.90
N LYS A 90 6.25 10.36 -1.98
CA LYS A 90 5.41 10.28 -3.18
C LYS A 90 5.50 8.90 -3.81
N THR A 91 4.41 8.46 -4.44
CA THR A 91 4.41 7.21 -5.20
C THR A 91 3.45 7.27 -6.39
N ARG A 92 3.74 6.43 -7.38
CA ARG A 92 2.84 6.12 -8.50
C ARG A 92 2.37 4.67 -8.45
N LYS A 93 2.80 3.90 -7.45
CA LYS A 93 2.43 2.50 -7.25
C LYS A 93 1.17 2.48 -6.39
N LEU A 94 0.05 2.08 -6.98
CA LEU A 94 -1.25 1.98 -6.34
C LEU A 94 -1.74 0.53 -6.37
N ILE A 95 -2.29 0.08 -5.25
CA ILE A 95 -3.06 -1.15 -5.15
C ILE A 95 -4.44 -0.78 -4.61
N ASN A 96 -5.50 -1.08 -5.36
CA ASN A 96 -6.86 -1.01 -4.86
C ASN A 96 -7.19 -2.32 -4.13
N VAL A 97 -7.70 -2.22 -2.91
CA VAL A 97 -7.88 -3.34 -1.99
C VAL A 97 -9.36 -3.51 -1.65
N GLU A 98 -9.90 -4.69 -1.97
CA GLU A 98 -11.30 -5.06 -1.77
C GLU A 98 -11.44 -6.30 -0.87
N HIS A 99 -12.57 -6.46 -0.21
CA HIS A 99 -12.84 -7.63 0.65
C HIS A 99 -12.71 -8.95 -0.14
N ALA A 100 -11.98 -9.92 0.41
CA ALA A 100 -11.87 -11.23 -0.18
C ALA A 100 -13.06 -12.11 0.24
N TYR A 101 -13.79 -12.65 -0.74
CA TYR A 101 -14.85 -13.63 -0.52
C TYR A 101 -14.37 -15.01 -0.96
N VAL A 102 -14.24 -15.94 -0.01
CA VAL A 102 -13.85 -17.31 -0.31
C VAL A 102 -15.05 -18.08 -0.83
N THR A 103 -14.94 -18.60 -2.04
CA THR A 103 -15.91 -19.57 -2.57
C THR A 103 -15.37 -20.99 -2.37
N PRO A 104 -16.22 -21.96 -1.98
CA PRO A 104 -15.84 -23.36 -1.96
C PRO A 104 -15.32 -23.78 -3.33
N LYS A 105 -14.15 -24.43 -3.35
CA LYS A 105 -13.62 -25.00 -4.60
C LYS A 105 -14.50 -26.18 -4.97
N GLU A 106 -15.06 -26.18 -6.19
CA GLU A 106 -15.77 -27.35 -6.70
C GLU A 106 -14.83 -28.57 -6.70
N GLU A 107 -15.27 -29.67 -6.09
CA GLU A 107 -14.53 -30.93 -6.14
C GLU A 107 -14.47 -31.41 -7.59
N ASP A 108 -13.25 -31.53 -8.12
CA ASP A 108 -12.99 -32.07 -9.45
C ASP A 108 -13.45 -33.54 -9.47
N LYS A 109 -14.67 -33.78 -9.99
CA LYS A 109 -15.22 -35.13 -10.13
C LYS A 109 -14.43 -35.91 -11.17
N GLY A 110 -13.37 -36.56 -10.71
CA GLY A 110 -12.91 -37.87 -11.17
C GLY A 110 -12.40 -37.97 -12.61
N LYS A 111 -11.08 -37.87 -12.77
CA LYS A 111 -10.36 -38.70 -13.76
C LYS A 111 -9.99 -40.03 -13.12
N THR A 112 -10.96 -40.94 -12.98
CA THR A 112 -10.65 -42.36 -12.78
C THR A 112 -9.84 -42.86 -13.97
N ARG A 113 -8.58 -43.22 -13.73
CA ARG A 113 -7.75 -43.95 -14.72
C ARG A 113 -8.37 -45.34 -14.94
N PRO A 114 -8.62 -45.77 -16.19
CA PRO A 114 -9.00 -47.16 -16.44
C PRO A 114 -7.83 -48.09 -16.07
N LYS A 115 -8.17 -49.23 -15.45
CA LYS A 115 -7.24 -50.32 -15.13
C LYS A 115 -6.79 -51.05 -16.38
#